data_AF-A0A519S9H9-F1
#
_entry.id   AF-A0A519S9H9-F1
#
_cell.length_a   1.000
_cell.length_b   1.000
_cell.length_c   1.000
_cell.angle_alpha   90.00
_cell.angle_beta   90.00
_cell.angle_gamma   90.00
#
_symmetry.space_group_name_H-M   'P 1'
#
loop_
_entity.id
_entity.type
_entity.pdbx_description
1 polymer ?
#
loop_
_entity_poly.entity_id
_entity_poly.type
_entity_poly.pdbx_seq_one_letter_code
_entity_poly.pdbx_strand_id
1 'polypeptide(L)'
;MSQLDAAIHEQQDYFERRFSTKGADVPLPPEYQSLPHLRWTCYAVSDGFRPDEFAEQYAWYKRRTYWTDHDADGEDWLVVQTGYIWVGRAAT
;
A
#
# COMPACT_ATOMS: atom_id res chain seq x y z
N MET A 1 23.83 2.28 13.91
CA MET A 1 22.72 2.18 12.94
C MET A 1 22.69 0.74 12.45
N SER A 2 21.56 0.05 12.60
CA SER A 2 21.46 -1.36 12.16
C SER A 2 21.35 -1.44 10.63
N GLN A 3 21.60 -2.61 10.04
CA GLN A 3 21.37 -2.83 8.60
C GLN A 3 19.90 -2.63 8.22
N LEU A 4 18.98 -2.91 9.15
CA LEU A 4 17.55 -2.66 8.98
C LEU A 4 17.27 -1.15 8.87
N ASP A 5 17.83 -0.35 9.76
CA ASP A 5 17.66 1.11 9.73
C ASP A 5 18.20 1.73 8.44
N ALA A 6 19.33 1.22 7.95
CA ALA A 6 19.92 1.66 6.69
C ALA A 6 19.00 1.36 5.49
N ALA A 7 18.47 0.14 5.41
CA ALA A 7 17.54 -0.24 4.35
C ALA A 7 16.22 0.55 4.40
N ILE A 8 15.74 0.89 5.60
CA ILE A 8 14.56 1.74 5.79
C ILE A 8 14.82 3.15 5.26
N HIS A 9 15.98 3.73 5.59
CA HIS A 9 16.36 5.06 5.10
C HIS A 9 16.46 5.11 3.58
N GLU A 10 17.04 4.07 2.94
CA GLU A 10 17.18 4.02 1.48
C GLU A 10 15.82 3.95 0.74
N GLN A 11 14.80 3.38 1.36
CA GLN A 11 13.47 3.21 0.76
C GLN A 11 12.46 4.30 1.16
N GLN A 12 12.85 5.20 2.06
CA GLN A 12 11.94 6.18 2.64
C GLN A 12 11.30 7.08 1.57
N ASP A 13 12.10 7.67 0.68
CA ASP A 13 11.62 8.56 -0.39
C ASP A 13 10.67 7.88 -1.38
N TYR A 14 10.86 6.57 -1.60
CA TYR A 14 9.97 5.79 -2.47
C TYR A 14 8.58 5.67 -1.83
N PHE A 15 8.53 5.26 -0.56
CA PHE A 15 7.27 5.05 0.14
C PHE A 15 6.55 6.37 0.48
N GLU A 16 7.28 7.45 0.76
CA GLU A 16 6.67 8.77 0.98
C GLU A 16 5.99 9.31 -0.27
N ARG A 17 6.61 9.11 -1.45
CA ARG A 17 5.97 9.48 -2.73
C ARG A 17 4.79 8.58 -3.08
N ARG A 18 4.91 7.27 -2.80
CA ARG A 18 3.86 6.30 -3.09
C ARG A 18 2.65 6.42 -2.17
N PHE A 19 2.87 6.76 -0.90
CA PHE A 19 1.84 6.80 0.13
C PHE A 19 1.79 8.19 0.81
N SER A 20 1.14 9.14 0.12
CA SER A 20 0.92 10.50 0.60
C SER A 20 -0.38 10.70 1.38
N THR A 21 -1.21 9.65 1.47
CA THR A 21 -2.54 9.67 2.10
C THR A 21 -2.50 9.24 3.56
N LYS A 22 -3.62 9.46 4.27
CA LYS A 22 -3.79 9.01 5.66
C LYS A 22 -3.70 7.48 5.72
N GLY A 23 -2.94 6.97 6.68
CA GLY A 23 -2.82 5.53 6.90
C GLY A 23 -4.16 4.88 7.26
N ALA A 24 -4.29 3.60 6.94
CA ALA A 24 -5.42 2.77 7.33
C ALA A 24 -5.35 2.42 8.83
N ASP A 25 -6.51 2.35 9.47
CA ASP A 25 -6.64 1.93 10.87
C ASP A 25 -6.72 0.41 10.95
N VAL A 26 -5.56 -0.24 10.80
CA VAL A 26 -5.40 -1.69 10.88
C VAL A 26 -4.48 -2.02 12.06
N PRO A 27 -4.76 -3.04 12.88
CA PRO A 27 -3.89 -3.41 13.99
C PRO A 27 -2.47 -3.81 13.54
N LEU A 28 -1.45 -3.31 14.24
CA LEU A 28 -0.05 -3.63 13.96
C LEU A 28 0.23 -5.13 14.20
N PRO A 29 0.70 -5.87 13.17
CA PRO A 29 1.07 -7.27 13.32
C PRO A 29 2.08 -7.51 14.46
N PRO A 30 1.96 -8.63 15.22
CA PRO A 30 2.83 -8.92 16.36
C PRO A 30 4.33 -8.88 16.05
N GLU A 31 4.73 -9.32 14.85
CA GLU A 31 6.12 -9.31 14.41
C GLU A 31 6.73 -7.90 14.39
N TYR A 32 5.94 -6.87 14.06
CA TYR A 32 6.41 -5.48 14.02
C TYR A 32 6.39 -4.80 15.38
N GLN A 33 5.63 -5.32 16.34
CA GLN A 33 5.65 -4.85 17.73
C GLN A 33 7.01 -5.08 18.40
N SER A 34 7.80 -6.03 17.88
CA SER A 34 9.17 -6.29 18.34
C SER A 34 10.19 -5.22 17.91
N LEU A 35 9.79 -4.25 17.07
CA LEU A 35 10.64 -3.18 16.54
C LEU A 35 10.16 -1.80 17.02
N PRO A 36 10.25 -1.50 18.34
CA PRO A 36 9.67 -0.29 18.93
C PRO A 36 10.39 1.02 18.58
N HIS A 37 11.59 0.94 18.02
CA HIS A 37 12.33 2.11 17.51
C HIS A 37 11.79 2.61 16.16
N LEU A 38 10.83 1.88 15.57
CA LEU A 38 10.17 2.26 14.34
C LEU A 38 8.72 2.66 14.60
N ARG A 39 8.30 3.74 13.94
CA ARG A 39 6.91 4.15 13.86
C ARG A 39 6.28 3.57 12.60
N TRP A 40 5.29 2.71 12.78
CA TRP A 40 4.62 2.01 11.70
C TRP A 40 3.34 2.72 11.26
N THR A 41 3.16 2.82 9.95
CA THR A 41 1.89 3.26 9.33
C THR A 41 1.43 2.22 8.34
N CYS A 42 0.16 1.83 8.41
CA CYS A 42 -0.46 0.92 7.46
C CYS A 42 -1.05 1.69 6.27
N TYR A 43 -0.89 1.18 5.05
CA TYR A 43 -1.50 1.75 3.85
C TYR A 43 -2.25 0.67 3.09
N ALA A 44 -3.43 1.02 2.57
CA ALA A 44 -4.11 0.18 1.60
C ALA A 44 -3.29 0.14 0.31
N VAL A 45 -3.14 -1.05 -0.25
CA VAL A 45 -2.52 -1.25 -1.56
C VAL A 45 -3.61 -1.58 -2.55
N SER A 46 -3.57 -0.89 -3.69
CA SER A 46 -4.51 -1.09 -4.77
C SER A 46 -3.77 -1.31 -6.09
N ASP A 47 -4.39 -2.10 -6.95
CA ASP A 47 -4.00 -2.32 -8.34
C ASP A 47 -5.08 -1.73 -9.25
N GLY A 48 -4.66 -1.10 -10.34
CA GLY A 48 -5.56 -0.55 -11.36
C GLY A 48 -5.64 -1.48 -12.56
N PHE A 49 -6.85 -1.69 -13.07
CA PHE A 49 -7.12 -2.50 -14.26
C PHE A 49 -8.04 -1.74 -15.20
N ARG A 50 -7.86 -1.92 -16.51
CA ARG A 50 -8.91 -1.56 -17.45
C ARG A 50 -10.11 -2.50 -17.30
N PRO A 51 -11.33 -2.08 -17.68
CA PRO A 51 -12.52 -2.91 -17.50
C PRO A 51 -12.46 -4.28 -18.17
N ASP A 52 -11.88 -4.34 -19.37
CA ASP A 52 -11.63 -5.57 -20.11
C ASP A 52 -10.56 -6.44 -19.43
N GLU A 53 -9.45 -5.84 -18.99
CA GLU A 53 -8.43 -6.55 -18.22
C GLU A 53 -8.98 -7.13 -16.92
N PHE A 54 -9.83 -6.39 -16.21
CA PHE A 54 -10.47 -6.84 -14.97
C PHE A 54 -11.40 -8.03 -15.20
N ALA A 55 -12.09 -8.07 -16.35
CA ALA A 55 -12.94 -9.19 -16.72
C ALA A 55 -12.14 -10.50 -16.92
N GLU A 56 -10.86 -10.41 -17.25
CA GLU A 56 -9.96 -11.56 -17.40
C GLU A 56 -9.25 -11.97 -16.10
N GLN A 57 -9.30 -11.12 -15.06
CA GLN A 57 -8.63 -11.43 -13.79
C GLN A 57 -9.24 -12.63 -13.05
N TYR A 58 -8.40 -13.25 -12.22
CA TYR A 58 -8.79 -14.35 -11.33
C TYR A 58 -9.97 -13.95 -10.42
N ALA A 59 -10.81 -14.93 -10.07
CA ALA A 59 -11.95 -14.74 -9.17
C ALA A 59 -11.57 -14.19 -7.78
N TRP A 60 -10.29 -14.22 -7.39
CA TRP A 60 -9.79 -13.55 -6.19
C TRP A 60 -9.91 -12.02 -6.29
N TYR A 61 -9.48 -11.41 -7.39
CA TYR A 61 -9.58 -9.95 -7.61
C TYR A 61 -11.04 -9.49 -7.60
N LYS A 62 -11.91 -10.24 -8.28
CA LYS A 62 -13.35 -9.93 -8.41
C LYS A 62 -14.14 -9.97 -7.09
N ARG A 63 -13.57 -10.56 -6.03
CA ARG A 63 -14.18 -10.63 -4.69
C ARG A 63 -13.66 -9.56 -3.73
N ARG A 64 -12.71 -8.74 -4.15
CA ARG A 64 -12.14 -7.66 -3.33
C ARG A 64 -13.00 -6.40 -3.43
N THR A 65 -12.81 -5.48 -2.49
CA THR A 65 -13.33 -4.12 -2.61
C THR A 65 -12.70 -3.45 -3.82
N TYR A 66 -13.53 -2.90 -4.70
CA TYR A 66 -13.09 -2.13 -5.86
C TYR A 66 -13.98 -0.91 -6.07
N TRP A 67 -13.46 0.09 -6.78
CA TRP A 67 -14.18 1.28 -7.22
C TRP A 67 -13.73 1.67 -8.62
N THR A 68 -14.51 2.52 -9.28
CA THR A 68 -14.15 3.10 -10.57
C THR A 68 -13.40 4.41 -10.36
N ASP A 69 -12.40 4.65 -11.18
CA ASP A 69 -11.67 5.92 -11.26
C ASP A 69 -11.38 6.24 -12.72
N HIS A 70 -10.90 7.44 -13.02
CA HIS A 70 -10.50 7.84 -14.37
C HIS A 70 -9.09 8.44 -14.36
N ASP A 71 -8.32 8.17 -15.40
CA ASP A 71 -7.00 8.80 -15.55
C ASP A 71 -7.09 10.23 -16.11
N ALA A 72 -5.94 10.85 -16.35
CA ALA A 72 -5.86 12.21 -16.87
C ALA A 72 -6.46 12.39 -18.27
N ASP A 73 -6.55 11.30 -19.04
CA ASP A 73 -7.12 11.29 -20.40
C ASP A 73 -8.63 10.94 -20.38
N GLY A 74 -9.17 10.62 -19.19
CA GLY A 74 -10.58 10.29 -18.99
C GLY A 74 -10.91 8.83 -19.28
N GLU A 75 -9.91 7.95 -19.41
CA GLU A 75 -10.17 6.51 -19.56
C GLU A 75 -10.65 5.93 -18.23
N ASP A 76 -11.62 5.00 -18.31
CA ASP A 76 -12.17 4.32 -17.14
C ASP A 76 -11.20 3.26 -16.61
N TRP A 77 -11.00 3.25 -15.30
CA TRP A 77 -10.21 2.27 -14.58
C TRP A 77 -11.01 1.65 -13.43
N LEU A 78 -10.83 0.35 -13.21
CA LEU A 78 -11.21 -0.32 -11.96
C LEU A 78 -10.01 -0.38 -11.03
N VAL A 79 -10.13 0.26 -9.88
CA VAL A 79 -9.13 0.22 -8.82
C VAL A 79 -9.57 -0.79 -7.78
N VAL A 80 -8.73 -1.81 -7.54
CA VAL A 80 -9.03 -2.94 -6.66
C VAL A 80 -8.10 -2.92 -5.47
N GLN A 81 -8.64 -2.88 -4.25
CA GLN A 81 -7.82 -2.98 -3.04
C GLN A 81 -7.35 -4.44 -2.86
N THR A 82 -6.06 -4.68 -3.01
CA THR A 82 -5.47 -6.02 -2.96
C THR A 82 -4.93 -6.40 -1.60
N GLY A 83 -4.64 -5.41 -0.74
CA GLY A 83 -4.19 -5.69 0.62
C GLY A 83 -3.76 -4.45 1.38
N TYR A 84 -2.84 -4.68 2.31
CA TYR A 84 -2.25 -3.68 3.16
C TYR A 84 -0.74 -3.85 3.19
N ILE A 85 -0.02 -2.73 3.28
CA ILE A 85 1.42 -2.71 3.52
C ILE A 85 1.72 -1.87 4.75
N TRP A 86 2.70 -2.32 5.53
CA TRP A 86 3.20 -1.60 6.70
C TRP A 86 4.52 -0.92 6.36
N VAL A 87 4.58 0.39 6.54
CA VAL A 87 5.79 1.19 6.32
C VAL A 87 6.30 1.68 7.66
N GLY A 88 7.49 1.19 8.04
CA GLY A 88 8.20 1.62 9.24
C GLY A 88 9.05 2.84 8.94
N ARG A 89 9.02 3.82 9.85
CA ARG A 89 9.88 5.01 9.83
C ARG A 89 10.72 5.02 11.10
N ALA A 90 11.97 5.45 11.00
CA ALA A 90 12.76 5.70 12.20
C ALA A 90 12.00 6.71 13.09
N ALA A 91 11.82 6.38 14.36
CA ALA A 91 11.30 7.35 15.32
C ALA A 91 12.36 8.45 15.51
N THR A 92 12.07 9.66 15.01
CA THR A 92 12.86 10.86 15.29
C THR A 92 12.86 11.21 16.76
#